data_AF-A0A7V1K5Q5-F1
#
_entry.id   AF-A0A7V1K5Q5-F1
#
_cell.length_a   1.000
_cell.length_b   1.000
_cell.length_c   1.000
_cell.angle_alpha   90.00
_cell.angle_beta   90.00
_cell.angle_gamma   90.00
#
_symmetry.space_group_name_H-M   'P 1'
#
loop_
_entity.id
_entity.type
_entity.pdbx_description
1 polymer ?
#
loop_
_entity_poly.entity_id
_entity_poly.type
_entity_poly.pdbx_seq_one_letter_code
_entity_poly.pdbx_strand_id
1 'polypeptide(L)'
;MFFPKGNDIWVNLRTLFIDMDRFLIFLKKEGFTGYVHFIFSDRQSMIFFQEGDVINGIEEIEEERKSGPGTVKEILEQARREKNGKITVSKLSLDLVLTLSEIFCFPVKLVYKSISSEFSHLGLFIAKLKNEAFTGYIEVRFPDEKQGIISLDRGKIKNILIQESQFRIKKERQTYLKLANLKIVEEAQRKGAIFDVFSAY
;
A
#
# COMPACT_ATOMS: atom_id res chain seq x y z
N MET A 1 6.33 4.30 -1.54
CA MET A 1 5.26 3.29 -1.48
C MET A 1 5.43 2.32 -0.32
N PHE A 2 4.34 2.09 0.43
CA PHE A 2 4.21 0.94 1.33
C PHE A 2 4.11 -0.39 0.56
N PHE A 3 4.91 -1.39 0.95
CA PHE A 3 4.88 -2.73 0.35
C PHE A 3 4.37 -3.77 1.36
N PRO A 4 3.17 -4.35 1.17
CA PRO A 4 2.71 -5.40 2.08
C PRO A 4 3.60 -6.65 1.95
N LYS A 5 4.01 -7.25 3.07
CA LYS A 5 4.70 -8.55 3.06
C LYS A 5 3.74 -9.65 2.63
N GLY A 6 4.04 -10.29 1.51
CA GLY A 6 3.32 -11.46 0.98
C GLY A 6 4.20 -12.68 0.84
N ASN A 7 3.66 -13.72 0.21
CA ASN A 7 4.47 -14.81 -0.32
C ASN A 7 4.84 -14.49 -1.76
N ASP A 8 6.08 -14.08 -1.98
CA ASP A 8 6.59 -13.79 -3.32
C ASP A 8 6.73 -15.10 -4.11
N ILE A 9 5.90 -15.26 -5.14
CA ILE A 9 5.89 -16.45 -6.01
C ILE A 9 6.95 -16.29 -7.09
N TRP A 10 7.05 -15.08 -7.66
CA TRP A 10 8.05 -14.75 -8.67
C TRP A 10 8.65 -13.38 -8.37
N VAL A 11 9.96 -13.26 -8.51
CA VAL A 11 10.71 -12.04 -8.12
C VAL A 11 11.62 -11.63 -9.25
N ASN A 12 11.69 -10.32 -9.53
CA ASN A 12 12.62 -9.72 -10.50
C ASN A 12 12.50 -10.28 -11.93
N LEU A 13 11.30 -10.68 -12.36
CA LEU A 13 11.06 -11.06 -13.76
C LEU A 13 11.24 -9.82 -14.65
N ARG A 14 11.99 -9.94 -15.75
CA ARG A 14 12.14 -8.82 -16.69
C ARG A 14 10.96 -8.79 -17.65
N THR A 15 10.37 -7.62 -17.79
CA THR A 15 9.34 -7.28 -18.79
C THR A 15 9.70 -7.75 -20.20
N LEU A 16 10.97 -7.66 -20.61
CA LEU A 16 11.46 -8.19 -21.90
C LEU A 16 11.08 -9.65 -22.18
N PHE A 17 10.99 -10.48 -21.15
CA PHE A 17 10.73 -11.92 -21.29
C PHE A 17 9.27 -12.31 -21.02
N ILE A 18 8.41 -11.34 -20.71
CA ILE A 18 7.01 -11.59 -20.34
C ILE A 18 6.09 -11.05 -21.42
N ASP A 19 5.35 -11.95 -22.07
CA ASP A 19 4.15 -11.57 -22.82
C ASP A 19 3.06 -11.19 -21.82
N MET A 20 2.81 -9.89 -21.69
CA MET A 20 1.88 -9.35 -20.69
C MET A 20 0.45 -9.88 -20.84
N ASP A 21 -0.02 -10.09 -22.06
CA ASP A 21 -1.40 -10.55 -22.28
C ASP A 21 -1.54 -12.02 -21.87
N ARG A 22 -0.56 -12.86 -22.22
CA ARG A 22 -0.52 -14.26 -21.76
C ARG A 22 -0.35 -14.37 -20.24
N PHE A 23 0.46 -13.50 -19.66
CA PHE A 23 0.69 -13.45 -18.22
C PHE A 23 -0.59 -13.10 -17.45
N LEU A 24 -1.36 -12.11 -17.91
CA LEU A 24 -2.66 -11.77 -17.31
C LEU A 24 -3.69 -12.90 -17.46
N ILE A 25 -3.75 -13.54 -18.63
CA ILE A 25 -4.62 -14.70 -18.85
C ILE A 25 -4.25 -15.85 -17.90
N PHE A 26 -2.96 -16.08 -17.68
CA PHE A 26 -2.48 -17.07 -16.72
C PHE A 26 -2.97 -16.74 -15.30
N LEU A 27 -2.72 -15.52 -14.81
CA LEU A 27 -3.16 -15.10 -13.47
C LEU A 27 -4.68 -15.23 -13.29
N LYS A 28 -5.45 -14.90 -14.34
CA LYS A 28 -6.91 -15.05 -14.35
C LYS A 28 -7.34 -16.51 -14.24
N LYS A 29 -6.74 -17.41 -15.03
CA LYS A 29 -7.07 -18.86 -15.02
C LYS A 29 -6.72 -19.53 -13.69
N GLU A 30 -5.63 -19.11 -13.06
CA GLU A 30 -5.20 -19.65 -11.76
C GLU A 30 -5.98 -19.08 -10.56
N GLY A 31 -6.92 -18.15 -10.79
CA GLY A 31 -7.66 -17.50 -9.70
C GLY A 31 -6.74 -16.71 -8.76
N PHE A 32 -5.70 -16.07 -9.28
CA PHE A 32 -4.67 -15.42 -8.48
C PHE A 32 -5.25 -14.34 -7.55
N THR A 33 -4.81 -14.34 -6.29
CA THR A 33 -5.17 -13.33 -5.28
C THR A 33 -3.89 -12.77 -4.67
N GLY A 34 -3.68 -11.47 -4.82
CA GLY A 34 -2.43 -10.82 -4.44
C GLY A 34 -2.21 -9.52 -5.20
N TYR A 35 -0.95 -9.18 -5.42
CA TYR A 35 -0.59 -8.07 -6.31
C TYR A 35 0.59 -8.45 -7.22
N VAL A 36 0.69 -7.70 -8.31
CA VAL A 36 1.85 -7.66 -9.19
C VAL A 36 2.47 -6.28 -9.06
N HIS A 37 3.73 -6.24 -8.63
CA HIS A 37 4.52 -5.01 -8.51
C HIS A 37 5.43 -4.85 -9.71
N PHE A 38 5.37 -3.67 -10.31
CA PHE A 38 6.17 -3.24 -11.45
C PHE A 38 7.14 -2.15 -11.00
N ILE A 39 8.42 -2.34 -11.34
CA ILE A 39 9.46 -1.33 -11.15
C ILE A 39 9.95 -0.93 -12.54
N PHE A 40 9.72 0.32 -12.90
CA PHE A 40 10.20 0.96 -14.11
C PHE A 40 11.35 1.92 -13.78
N SER A 41 11.97 2.53 -14.80
CA SER A 41 13.09 3.47 -14.57
C SER A 41 12.72 4.73 -13.77
N ASP A 42 11.48 5.20 -13.89
CA ASP A 42 11.01 6.50 -13.38
C ASP A 42 9.87 6.38 -12.36
N ARG A 43 9.31 5.19 -12.15
CA ARG A 43 8.13 4.97 -11.29
C ARG A 43 7.98 3.54 -10.81
N GLN A 44 7.15 3.38 -9.79
CA GLN A 44 6.75 2.08 -9.24
C GLN A 44 5.23 1.98 -9.20
N SER A 45 4.73 0.80 -9.53
CA SER A 45 3.29 0.59 -9.71
C SER A 45 2.86 -0.79 -9.21
N MET A 46 1.64 -0.93 -8.69
CA MET A 46 1.07 -2.23 -8.32
C MET A 46 -0.29 -2.43 -8.97
N ILE A 47 -0.59 -3.67 -9.36
CA ILE A 47 -1.93 -4.11 -9.76
C ILE A 47 -2.40 -5.17 -8.78
N PHE A 48 -3.58 -4.96 -8.20
CA PHE A 48 -4.21 -5.86 -7.25
C PHE A 48 -5.18 -6.81 -7.95
N PHE A 49 -5.14 -8.08 -7.52
CA PHE A 49 -5.96 -9.15 -8.08
C PHE A 49 -6.76 -9.85 -6.98
N GLN A 50 -8.01 -10.15 -7.28
CA GLN A 50 -8.90 -11.00 -6.49
C GLN A 50 -9.43 -12.12 -7.39
N GLU A 51 -9.13 -13.36 -7.03
CA GLU A 51 -9.63 -14.55 -7.74
C GLU A 51 -9.40 -14.49 -9.26
N GLY A 52 -8.27 -13.90 -9.67
CA GLY A 52 -7.87 -13.74 -11.07
C GLY A 52 -8.37 -12.46 -11.75
N ASP A 53 -9.30 -11.72 -11.13
CA ASP A 53 -9.78 -10.44 -11.65
C ASP A 53 -8.98 -9.26 -11.09
N VAL A 54 -8.71 -8.28 -11.95
CA VAL A 54 -8.05 -7.03 -11.54
C VAL A 54 -9.06 -6.15 -10.82
N ILE A 55 -8.75 -5.75 -9.59
CA ILE A 55 -9.65 -4.92 -8.77
C ILE A 55 -9.18 -3.48 -8.61
N ASN A 56 -7.87 -3.23 -8.67
CA ASN A 56 -7.31 -1.89 -8.58
C ASN A 56 -5.89 -1.86 -9.15
N GLY A 57 -5.42 -0.67 -9.52
CA GLY A 57 -4.03 -0.40 -9.83
C GLY A 57 -3.61 0.90 -9.17
N ILE A 58 -2.35 0.97 -8.73
CA ILE A 58 -1.74 2.19 -8.22
C ILE A 58 -0.42 2.44 -8.91
N GLU A 59 -0.11 3.71 -9.07
CA GLU A 59 1.16 4.16 -9.60
C GLU A 59 1.61 5.38 -8.81
N GLU A 60 2.83 5.32 -8.27
CA GLU A 60 3.48 6.46 -7.63
C GLU A 60 4.38 7.17 -8.63
N ILE A 61 4.12 8.46 -8.84
CA ILE A 61 4.94 9.36 -9.62
C ILE A 61 5.24 10.57 -8.73
N GLU A 62 6.52 10.77 -8.41
CA GLU A 62 6.97 11.86 -7.54
C GLU A 62 6.25 11.89 -6.18
N GLU A 63 5.37 12.87 -5.97
CA GLU A 63 4.64 13.14 -4.73
C GLU A 63 3.13 12.86 -4.87
N GLU A 64 2.72 12.24 -5.97
CA GLU A 64 1.33 11.88 -6.27
C GLU A 64 1.21 10.37 -6.48
N ARG A 65 0.09 9.82 -6.03
CA ARG A 65 -0.29 8.44 -6.34
C ARG A 65 -1.61 8.47 -7.09
N LYS A 66 -1.60 7.91 -8.30
CA LYS A 66 -2.79 7.65 -9.09
C LYS A 66 -3.35 6.28 -8.73
N SER A 67 -4.66 6.12 -8.88
CA SER A 67 -5.31 4.83 -8.69
C SER A 67 -6.49 4.60 -9.64
N GLY A 68 -6.91 3.34 -9.74
CA GLY A 68 -8.12 2.92 -10.46
C GLY A 68 -7.88 2.32 -11.85
N PRO A 69 -8.95 2.09 -12.63
CA PRO A 69 -8.89 1.36 -13.89
C PRO A 69 -8.02 2.01 -14.97
N GLY A 70 -8.01 3.35 -15.03
CA GLY A 70 -7.13 4.10 -15.93
C GLY A 70 -5.66 3.84 -15.64
N THR A 71 -5.29 3.84 -14.36
CA THR A 71 -3.93 3.52 -13.89
C THR A 71 -3.53 2.09 -14.23
N VAL A 72 -4.42 1.10 -14.07
CA VAL A 72 -4.16 -0.28 -14.53
C VAL A 72 -3.77 -0.32 -16.00
N LYS A 73 -4.54 0.37 -16.86
CA LYS A 73 -4.27 0.42 -18.29
C LYS A 73 -2.89 1.03 -18.58
N GLU A 74 -2.57 2.16 -17.95
CA GLU A 74 -1.28 2.85 -18.10
C GLU A 74 -0.10 1.96 -17.69
N ILE A 75 -0.21 1.25 -16.55
CA ILE A 75 0.84 0.31 -16.08
C ILE A 75 1.06 -0.81 -17.09
N LEU A 76 -0.02 -1.40 -17.61
CA LEU A 76 0.08 -2.51 -18.56
C LEU A 76 0.64 -2.07 -19.92
N GLU A 77 0.26 -0.88 -20.40
CA GLU A 77 0.85 -0.28 -21.60
C GLU A 77 2.34 -0.02 -21.41
N GLN A 78 2.75 0.48 -20.23
CA GLN A 78 4.16 0.67 -19.91
C GLN A 78 4.92 -0.66 -19.87
N ALA A 79 4.36 -1.69 -19.21
CA ALA A 79 4.98 -3.00 -19.10
C ALA A 79 5.21 -3.66 -20.46
N ARG A 80 4.33 -3.40 -21.45
CA ARG A 80 4.51 -3.86 -22.84
C ARG A 80 5.62 -3.11 -23.60
N ARG A 81 5.82 -1.83 -23.29
CA ARG A 81 6.76 -0.95 -24.01
C ARG A 81 8.17 -0.98 -23.42
N GLU A 82 8.30 -0.87 -22.10
CA GLU A 82 9.59 -0.77 -21.42
C GLU A 82 10.14 -2.17 -21.14
N LYS A 83 11.20 -2.54 -21.85
CA LYS A 83 11.83 -3.86 -21.78
C LYS A 83 12.73 -4.08 -20.55
N ASN A 84 13.09 -3.01 -19.85
CA ASN A 84 13.99 -3.06 -18.69
C ASN A 84 13.24 -3.07 -17.34
N GLY A 85 11.92 -2.97 -17.36
CA GLY A 85 11.11 -3.04 -16.15
C GLY A 85 11.20 -4.41 -15.47
N LYS A 86 11.03 -4.43 -14.15
CA LYS A 86 11.01 -5.63 -13.31
C LYS A 86 9.60 -5.89 -12.79
N ILE A 87 9.25 -7.16 -12.65
CA ILE A 87 7.96 -7.62 -12.15
C ILE A 87 8.21 -8.56 -10.97
N THR A 88 7.52 -8.31 -9.87
CA THR A 88 7.42 -9.21 -8.71
C THR A 88 5.95 -9.55 -8.48
N VAL A 89 5.65 -10.82 -8.26
CA VAL A 89 4.29 -11.33 -8.02
C VAL A 89 4.22 -11.89 -6.62
N SER A 90 3.32 -11.32 -5.82
CA SER A 90 3.23 -11.60 -4.40
C SER A 90 1.80 -12.04 -4.07
N LYS A 91 1.66 -13.26 -3.56
CA LYS A 91 0.38 -13.78 -3.07
C LYS A 91 0.08 -13.20 -1.71
N LEU A 92 -1.15 -12.72 -1.54
CA LEU A 92 -1.67 -12.20 -0.29
C LEU A 92 -2.96 -12.95 0.11
N SER A 93 -3.37 -12.82 1.36
CA SER A 93 -4.72 -13.22 1.75
C SER A 93 -5.75 -12.27 1.12
N LEU A 94 -6.95 -12.78 0.85
CA LEU A 94 -8.06 -11.98 0.33
C LEU A 94 -8.34 -10.76 1.21
N ASP A 95 -8.38 -10.95 2.54
CA ASP A 95 -8.60 -9.85 3.50
C ASP A 95 -7.58 -8.71 3.33
N LEU A 96 -6.31 -9.05 3.09
CA LEU A 96 -5.26 -8.05 2.93
C LEU A 96 -5.36 -7.34 1.57
N VAL A 97 -5.68 -8.07 0.50
CA VAL A 97 -5.94 -7.50 -0.83
C VAL A 97 -7.10 -6.50 -0.78
N LEU A 98 -8.21 -6.87 -0.15
CA LEU A 98 -9.36 -6.00 0.01
C LEU A 98 -9.03 -4.77 0.87
N THR A 99 -8.33 -4.96 1.99
CA THR A 99 -7.92 -3.84 2.85
C THR A 99 -7.00 -2.86 2.13
N LEU A 100 -6.02 -3.35 1.37
CA LEU A 100 -5.13 -2.48 0.58
C LEU A 100 -5.89 -1.77 -0.53
N SER A 101 -6.82 -2.46 -1.19
CA SER A 101 -7.68 -1.85 -2.21
C SER A 101 -8.54 -0.74 -1.61
N GLU A 102 -9.07 -0.90 -0.40
CA GLU A 102 -9.79 0.17 0.33
C GLU A 102 -8.88 1.36 0.67
N ILE A 103 -7.63 1.12 1.07
CA ILE A 103 -6.69 2.21 1.42
C ILE A 103 -6.25 2.98 0.17
N PHE A 104 -6.16 2.29 -0.96
CA PHE A 104 -5.57 2.80 -2.19
C PHE A 104 -6.60 3.08 -3.31
N CYS A 105 -7.89 3.15 -2.98
CA CYS A 105 -8.96 3.31 -3.99
C CYS A 105 -9.12 4.75 -4.52
N PHE A 106 -8.45 5.73 -3.92
CA PHE A 106 -8.52 7.14 -4.32
C PHE A 106 -7.13 7.68 -4.64
N PRO A 107 -7.03 8.67 -5.55
CA PRO A 107 -5.78 9.37 -5.79
C PRO A 107 -5.39 10.17 -4.55
N VAL A 108 -4.09 10.33 -4.33
CA VAL A 108 -3.58 11.07 -3.18
C VAL A 108 -2.35 11.89 -3.54
N LYS A 109 -2.13 12.94 -2.75
CA LYS A 109 -0.94 13.79 -2.82
C LYS A 109 -0.22 13.84 -1.49
N LEU A 110 1.10 13.77 -1.52
CA LEU A 110 1.95 13.97 -0.35
C LEU A 110 1.79 15.40 0.17
N VAL A 111 1.37 15.53 1.42
CA VAL A 111 1.19 16.82 2.11
C VAL A 111 2.21 17.05 3.21
N TYR A 112 2.76 15.98 3.77
CA TYR A 112 3.87 16.06 4.71
C TYR A 112 4.87 14.94 4.42
N LYS A 113 6.15 15.29 4.34
CA LYS A 113 7.24 14.40 3.95
C LYS A 113 8.26 14.27 5.07
N SER A 114 8.68 13.04 5.32
CA SER A 114 9.77 12.66 6.20
C SER A 114 9.68 13.27 7.61
N ILE A 115 8.49 13.29 8.21
CA ILE A 115 8.33 13.76 9.58
C ILE A 115 8.97 12.72 10.51
N SER A 116 9.97 13.14 11.30
CA SER A 116 10.59 12.28 12.31
C SER A 116 9.80 12.29 13.62
N SER A 117 9.61 11.10 14.19
CA SER A 117 8.95 10.93 15.49
C SER A 117 9.75 11.46 16.68
N GLU A 118 11.04 11.78 16.49
CA GLU A 118 11.89 12.48 17.45
C GLU A 118 11.42 13.93 17.67
N PHE A 119 10.87 14.55 16.63
CA PHE A 119 10.39 15.94 16.68
C PHE A 119 8.87 16.04 16.74
N SER A 120 8.15 15.05 16.21
CA SER A 120 6.68 15.07 16.14
C SER A 120 6.07 13.76 16.62
N HIS A 121 5.41 13.80 17.76
CA HIS A 121 4.76 12.63 18.34
C HIS A 121 3.62 12.10 17.45
N LEU A 122 3.77 10.89 16.90
CA LEU A 122 2.82 10.29 15.95
C LEU A 122 1.37 10.30 16.48
N GLY A 123 1.17 9.94 17.76
CA GLY A 123 -0.16 9.96 18.38
C GLY A 123 -0.83 11.35 18.43
N LEU A 124 -0.08 12.42 18.73
CA LEU A 124 -0.60 13.80 18.71
C LEU A 124 -0.88 14.25 17.28
N PHE A 125 -0.03 13.86 16.34
CA PHE A 125 -0.22 14.13 14.92
C PHE A 125 -1.50 13.48 14.38
N ILE A 126 -1.75 12.20 14.73
CA ILE A 126 -3.00 11.52 14.41
C ILE A 126 -4.19 12.26 15.04
N ALA A 127 -4.10 12.68 16.31
CA ALA A 127 -5.17 13.43 16.97
C ALA A 127 -5.49 14.75 16.25
N LYS A 128 -4.48 15.46 15.77
CA LYS A 128 -4.65 16.65 14.93
C LYS A 128 -5.43 16.32 13.65
N LEU A 129 -5.01 15.31 12.89
CA LEU A 129 -5.70 14.89 11.66
C LEU A 129 -7.14 14.46 11.89
N LYS A 130 -7.44 13.85 13.06
CA LYS A 130 -8.82 13.54 13.46
C LYS A 130 -9.68 14.80 13.58
N ASN A 131 -9.15 15.84 14.25
CA ASN A 131 -9.86 17.10 14.48
C ASN A 131 -10.08 17.88 13.17
N GLU A 132 -9.17 17.73 12.21
CA GLU A 132 -9.25 18.36 10.88
C GLU A 132 -10.13 17.58 9.89
N ALA A 133 -10.81 16.52 10.33
CA ALA A 133 -11.61 15.63 9.47
C ALA A 133 -10.82 15.13 8.24
N PHE A 134 -9.52 14.84 8.44
CA PHE A 134 -8.61 14.42 7.38
C PHE A 134 -9.06 13.12 6.69
N THR A 135 -8.87 13.06 5.37
CA THR A 135 -9.10 11.86 4.54
C THR A 135 -7.85 11.56 3.74
N GLY A 136 -7.32 10.35 3.89
CA GLY A 136 -6.03 9.97 3.33
C GLY A 136 -5.36 8.88 4.15
N TYR A 137 -4.04 8.77 4.08
CA TYR A 137 -3.29 7.83 4.89
C TYR A 137 -1.92 8.36 5.30
N ILE A 138 -1.34 7.72 6.31
CA ILE A 138 0.01 7.96 6.82
C ILE A 138 0.81 6.69 6.55
N GLU A 139 1.93 6.81 5.83
CA GLU A 139 2.94 5.75 5.75
C GLU A 139 3.97 5.96 6.86
N VAL A 140 4.23 4.91 7.63
CA VAL A 140 5.18 4.92 8.75
C VAL A 140 6.30 3.96 8.42
N ARG A 141 7.55 4.42 8.50
CA ARG A 141 8.76 3.63 8.30
C ARG A 141 9.56 3.60 9.60
N PHE A 142 9.86 2.41 10.07
CA PHE A 142 10.68 2.17 11.25
C PHE A 142 12.15 1.89 10.86
N PRO A 143 13.12 2.08 11.77
CA PRO A 143 14.53 1.83 11.48
C PRO A 143 14.89 0.39 11.09
N ASP A 144 14.05 -0.59 11.44
CA ASP A 144 14.23 -2.01 11.14
C ASP A 144 13.61 -2.42 9.80
N GLU A 145 13.48 -1.48 8.84
CA GLU A 145 12.84 -1.65 7.52
C GLU A 145 11.35 -2.05 7.58
N LYS A 146 10.79 -2.11 8.78
CA LYS A 146 9.37 -2.38 8.98
C LYS A 146 8.57 -1.16 8.56
N GLN A 147 7.46 -1.43 7.89
CA GLN A 147 6.54 -0.39 7.47
C GLN A 147 5.15 -0.56 8.10
N GLY A 148 4.44 0.54 8.23
CA GLY A 148 3.04 0.57 8.61
C GLY A 148 2.27 1.58 7.78
N ILE A 149 0.95 1.43 7.75
CA ILE A 149 0.04 2.37 7.13
C ILE A 149 -1.18 2.59 8.01
N ILE A 150 -1.60 3.84 8.16
CA ILE A 150 -2.78 4.26 8.92
C ILE A 150 -3.68 5.02 7.95
N SER A 151 -4.89 4.53 7.68
CA SER A 151 -5.87 5.24 6.82
C SER A 151 -6.93 5.93 7.65
N LEU A 152 -7.32 7.12 7.20
CA LEU A 152 -8.36 7.95 7.80
C LEU A 152 -9.38 8.34 6.73
N ASP A 153 -10.66 8.34 7.10
CA ASP A 153 -11.76 8.96 6.33
C ASP A 153 -12.54 9.86 7.27
N ARG A 154 -12.57 11.16 6.94
CA ARG A 154 -13.20 12.22 7.72
C ARG A 154 -12.79 12.18 9.20
N GLY A 155 -11.48 12.05 9.44
CA GLY A 155 -10.88 11.99 10.77
C GLY A 155 -11.14 10.68 11.53
N LYS A 156 -11.79 9.67 10.93
CA LYS A 156 -11.96 8.35 11.55
C LYS A 156 -10.92 7.38 11.00
N ILE A 157 -10.16 6.77 11.90
CA ILE A 157 -9.22 5.68 11.52
C ILE A 157 -10.06 4.51 10.98
N LYS A 158 -9.77 4.08 9.75
CA LYS A 158 -10.46 2.97 9.08
C LYS A 158 -9.67 1.68 9.15
N ASN A 159 -8.39 1.75 8.78
CA ASN A 159 -7.48 0.62 8.75
C ASN A 159 -6.11 1.00 9.30
N ILE A 160 -5.47 0.07 10.01
CA ILE A 160 -4.07 0.13 10.40
C ILE A 160 -3.43 -1.18 9.99
N LEU A 161 -2.37 -1.13 9.19
CA LEU A 161 -1.55 -2.29 8.84
C LEU A 161 -0.12 -2.05 9.31
N ILE A 162 0.51 -3.10 9.83
CA ILE A 162 1.93 -3.11 10.20
C ILE A 162 2.51 -4.41 9.68
N GLN A 163 3.65 -4.35 8.98
CA GLN A 163 4.27 -5.46 8.24
C GLN A 163 4.70 -6.69 9.08
N GLU A 164 4.42 -6.74 10.39
CA GLU A 164 4.75 -7.86 11.28
C GLU A 164 3.57 -8.38 12.10
N SER A 165 2.40 -7.76 12.00
CA SER A 165 1.23 -8.24 12.71
C SER A 165 0.37 -9.10 11.80
N GLN A 166 0.66 -10.41 11.77
CA GLN A 166 -0.40 -11.40 11.58
C GLN A 166 -1.32 -11.42 12.82
N PHE A 167 -1.97 -10.30 13.11
CA PHE A 167 -3.07 -10.30 14.07
C PHE A 167 -4.31 -10.76 13.31
N ARG A 168 -4.48 -12.09 13.20
CA ARG A 168 -5.80 -12.69 13.00
C ARG A 168 -6.62 -12.42 14.25
N ILE A 169 -7.27 -11.28 14.33
CA ILE A 169 -8.22 -11.01 15.39
C ILE A 169 -9.62 -11.00 14.79
N LYS A 170 -10.36 -12.10 15.01
CA LYS A 170 -11.83 -12.18 14.90
C LYS A 170 -12.54 -11.37 16.00
N LYS A 171 -12.09 -10.15 16.32
CA LYS A 171 -12.77 -9.25 17.27
C LYS A 171 -13.33 -8.07 16.49
N GLU A 172 -14.38 -7.50 17.05
CA GLU A 172 -14.98 -6.23 16.63
C GLU A 172 -13.91 -5.23 16.17
N ARG A 173 -14.01 -4.81 14.90
CA ARG A 173 -13.05 -3.96 14.17
C ARG A 173 -12.56 -2.76 15.00
N GLN A 174 -13.42 -2.21 15.84
CA GLN A 174 -13.10 -1.03 16.66
C GLN A 174 -12.09 -1.29 17.79
N THR A 175 -12.17 -2.45 18.45
CA THR A 175 -11.21 -2.83 19.50
C THR A 175 -9.84 -3.14 18.91
N TYR A 176 -9.82 -3.81 17.74
CA TYR A 176 -8.60 -4.04 16.98
C TYR A 176 -7.91 -2.71 16.62
N LEU A 177 -8.65 -1.76 16.04
CA LEU A 177 -8.10 -0.47 15.63
C LEU A 177 -7.52 0.32 16.80
N LYS A 178 -8.17 0.30 17.98
CA LYS A 178 -7.63 0.94 19.19
C LYS A 178 -6.28 0.34 19.59
N LEU A 179 -6.19 -0.99 19.65
CA LEU A 179 -4.95 -1.70 20.02
C LEU A 179 -3.83 -1.49 18.98
N ALA A 180 -4.16 -1.60 17.70
CA ALA A 180 -3.20 -1.37 16.62
C ALA A 180 -2.67 0.07 16.62
N ASN A 181 -3.54 1.05 16.89
CA ASN A 181 -3.16 2.46 17.01
C ASN A 181 -2.22 2.69 18.20
N LEU A 182 -2.51 2.10 19.36
CA LEU A 182 -1.60 2.19 20.52
C LEU A 182 -0.23 1.58 20.18
N LYS A 183 -0.23 0.37 19.60
CA LYS A 183 1.01 -0.33 19.27
C LYS A 183 1.89 0.44 18.29
N ILE A 184 1.32 0.97 17.20
CA ILE A 184 2.13 1.69 16.19
C ILE A 184 2.69 3.00 16.75
N VAL A 185 1.93 3.70 17.61
CA VAL A 185 2.37 4.94 18.26
C VAL A 185 3.45 4.67 19.29
N GLU A 186 3.28 3.66 20.15
CA GLU A 186 4.30 3.26 21.13
C GLU A 186 5.60 2.84 20.45
N GLU A 187 5.50 2.04 19.37
CA GLU A 187 6.67 1.60 18.62
C GLU A 187 7.39 2.79 17.97
N ALA A 188 6.65 3.75 17.41
CA ALA A 188 7.20 4.95 16.77
C ALA A 188 7.93 5.86 17.77
N GLN A 189 7.41 6.01 18.99
CA GLN A 189 8.07 6.83 20.01
C GLN A 189 9.25 6.11 20.67
N ARG A 190 9.18 4.79 20.80
CA ARG A 190 10.24 4.01 21.45
C ARG A 190 11.44 3.76 20.54
N LYS A 191 11.21 3.43 19.27
CA LYS A 191 12.28 3.09 18.31
C LYS A 191 12.69 4.26 17.42
N GLY A 192 11.89 5.32 17.37
CA GLY A 192 11.94 6.26 16.26
C GLY A 192 11.16 5.74 15.05
N ALA A 193 10.63 6.66 14.26
CA ALA A 193 9.98 6.38 12.98
C ALA A 193 10.00 7.65 12.11
N ILE A 194 9.96 7.44 10.80
CA ILE A 194 9.73 8.50 9.82
C ILE A 194 8.36 8.27 9.22
N PHE A 195 7.55 9.31 9.08
CA PHE A 195 6.24 9.20 8.48
C PHE A 195 5.96 10.25 7.40
N ASP A 196 5.30 9.77 6.35
CA ASP A 196 4.79 10.55 5.22
C ASP A 196 3.26 10.55 5.27
N VAL A 197 2.65 11.66 4.86
CA VAL A 197 1.21 11.86 4.96
C VAL A 197 0.66 12.21 3.59
N PHE A 198 -0.32 11.44 3.14
CA PHE A 198 -0.91 11.56 1.83
C PHE A 198 -2.39 11.91 1.96
N SER A 199 -2.80 13.04 1.39
CA SER A 199 -4.19 13.51 1.39
C SER A 199 -4.91 13.02 0.15
N ALA A 200 -6.13 12.51 0.33
CA ALA A 200 -7.06 12.28 -0.78
C ALA A 200 -7.52 13.62 -1.37
N TYR A 201 -7.84 13.63 -2.66
CA TYR A 201 -8.43 14.77 -3.38
C TYR A 201 -9.46 14.31 -4.42
#